data_AF-A0A8H3BL53-F1
#
_entry.id   AF-A0A8H3BL53-F1
#
_cell.length_a   1.000
_cell.length_b   1.000
_cell.length_c   1.000
_cell.angle_alpha   90.00
_cell.angle_beta   90.00
_cell.angle_gamma   90.00
#
_symmetry.space_group_name_H-M   'P 1'
#
loop_
_entity.id
_entity.type
_entity.pdbx_description
1 polymer ?
#
loop_
_entity_poly.entity_id
_entity_poly.type
_entity_poly.pdbx_seq_one_letter_code
_entity_poly.pdbx_strand_id
1 'polypeptide(L)'
;MMSQNSDESRTLLNNQAVRNRESDILISTIIQGFTSHPPPPALSSVKSPSHSSLANTHTPFTPLHFSHIRQVDCSLLHVMPSTQSNYMLPVDPLSLSRIRSNLIRLEDTIIFSLIERAQFALNPRIYERNCFDELKEMDWKGSWLEWFLKETETFHAKARRYTSPDEYPFTSESDLPTPVLPPLKYPQILHPNTINVNSSIMTFYTRAIIPRITRRATQELAMLKRSAGIVGDDEYEDDGNYGSAATIDVEVLQAISKRVHYGKNITSFYFAQPTLLTIEINSAGKFVSESKFRSHPADFIPHILNPNPQELLKLITKPEVEATLLDRVQRKTSIYAQELNPGGEPIKNSAGIGKWKIDVECVRDLYENWIIPLTKEVEVEYLLHRLDGLSQDEIDELMKSH
;
A
#
# COMPACT_ATOMS: atom_id res chain seq x y z
N MET A 1 37.89 -20.58 -25.75
CA MET A 1 36.81 -19.99 -24.91
C MET A 1 35.50 -20.81 -24.90
N MET A 2 35.52 -22.12 -25.16
CA MET A 2 34.29 -22.96 -25.10
C MET A 2 34.35 -24.14 -24.12
N SER A 3 35.43 -24.30 -23.35
CA SER A 3 35.60 -25.46 -22.45
C SER A 3 35.37 -25.15 -20.96
N GLN A 4 35.11 -23.90 -20.57
CA GLN A 4 34.93 -23.53 -19.16
C GLN A 4 33.46 -23.50 -18.68
N ASN A 5 32.48 -23.35 -19.58
CA ASN A 5 31.06 -23.29 -19.21
C ASN A 5 30.38 -24.65 -18.95
N SER A 6 31.01 -25.78 -19.29
CA SER A 6 30.41 -27.10 -19.09
C SER A 6 30.62 -27.68 -17.69
N ASP A 7 31.69 -27.28 -16.99
CA ASP A 7 32.01 -27.80 -15.66
C ASP A 7 31.23 -27.10 -14.54
N GLU A 8 30.95 -25.80 -14.67
CA GLU A 8 30.12 -25.10 -13.67
C GLU A 8 28.67 -25.60 -13.64
N SER A 9 28.10 -25.92 -14.82
CA SER A 9 26.73 -26.44 -14.91
C SER A 9 26.59 -27.86 -14.34
N ARG A 10 27.62 -28.70 -14.47
CA ARG A 10 27.65 -30.04 -13.85
C ARG A 10 27.78 -29.98 -12.34
N THR A 11 28.50 -28.99 -11.82
CA THR A 11 28.72 -28.82 -10.38
C THR A 11 27.44 -28.34 -9.67
N LEU A 12 26.62 -27.51 -10.33
CA LEU A 12 25.33 -27.02 -9.81
C LEU A 12 24.25 -28.11 -9.79
N LEU A 13 24.20 -28.97 -10.81
CA LEU A 13 23.25 -30.10 -10.87
C LEU A 13 23.52 -31.15 -9.78
N ASN A 14 24.80 -31.41 -9.48
CA ASN A 14 25.17 -32.40 -8.46
C ASN A 14 24.81 -31.91 -7.04
N ASN A 15 24.94 -30.60 -6.79
CA ASN A 15 24.55 -29.99 -5.50
C ASN A 15 23.03 -29.93 -5.29
N GLN A 16 22.24 -29.87 -6.37
CA GLN A 16 20.77 -29.95 -6.31
C GLN A 16 20.30 -31.37 -5.96
N ALA A 17 20.95 -32.40 -6.50
CA ALA A 17 20.59 -33.80 -6.27
C ALA A 17 20.91 -34.29 -4.84
N VAL A 18 21.98 -33.76 -4.22
CA VAL A 18 22.34 -34.06 -2.82
C VAL A 18 21.33 -33.44 -1.84
N ARG A 19 20.89 -32.19 -2.09
CA ARG A 19 19.88 -31.51 -1.26
C ARG A 19 18.53 -32.23 -1.25
N ASN A 20 18.12 -32.78 -2.39
CA ASN A 20 16.83 -33.49 -2.49
C ASN A 20 16.84 -34.84 -1.74
N ARG A 21 17.99 -35.50 -1.60
CA ARG A 21 18.11 -36.76 -0.82
C ARG A 21 18.07 -36.54 0.69
N GLU A 22 18.51 -35.38 1.17
CA GLU A 22 18.47 -35.05 2.61
C GLU A 22 17.05 -34.69 3.08
N SER A 23 16.22 -34.09 2.23
CA SER A 23 14.80 -33.82 2.52
C SER A 23 13.95 -35.10 2.61
N ASP A 24 14.25 -36.13 1.81
CA ASP A 24 13.48 -37.38 1.81
C ASP A 24 13.75 -38.25 3.05
N ILE A 25 14.96 -38.17 3.63
CA ILE A 25 15.34 -38.90 4.86
C ILE A 25 14.65 -38.28 6.10
N LEU A 26 14.34 -36.98 6.07
CA LEU A 26 13.68 -36.28 7.17
C LEU A 26 12.17 -36.61 7.25
N ILE A 27 11.54 -36.91 6.11
CA ILE A 27 10.10 -37.18 6.01
C ILE A 27 9.72 -38.58 6.52
N SER A 28 10.61 -39.57 6.46
CA SER A 28 10.25 -40.95 6.85
C SER A 28 10.18 -41.19 8.37
N THR A 29 10.75 -40.31 9.19
CA THR A 29 10.90 -40.56 10.65
C THR A 29 9.73 -40.05 11.49
N ILE A 30 8.83 -39.24 10.91
CA ILE A 30 7.77 -38.55 11.66
C ILE A 30 6.41 -39.29 11.64
N ILE A 31 6.21 -40.29 10.76
CA ILE A 31 4.91 -40.93 10.49
C ILE A 31 4.71 -42.29 11.23
N GLN A 32 5.13 -42.44 12.49
CA GLN A 32 4.89 -43.73 13.20
C GLN A 32 4.39 -43.63 14.66
N GLY A 33 3.71 -42.55 15.04
CA GLY A 33 3.14 -42.44 16.38
C GLY A 33 1.68 -42.02 16.37
N PHE A 34 0.85 -42.82 17.03
CA PHE A 34 -0.46 -42.46 17.60
C PHE A 34 -1.69 -42.64 16.73
N THR A 35 -2.09 -43.91 16.66
CA THR A 35 -3.46 -44.36 16.46
C THR A 35 -4.27 -44.33 17.76
N SER A 36 -5.58 -44.11 17.60
CA SER A 36 -6.74 -44.63 18.36
C SER A 36 -7.39 -43.83 19.51
N HIS A 37 -8.73 -43.76 19.41
CA HIS A 37 -9.82 -43.70 20.43
C HIS A 37 -10.79 -42.47 20.41
N PRO A 38 -12.04 -42.57 20.95
CA PRO A 38 -13.30 -42.86 20.23
C PRO A 38 -14.36 -41.72 20.38
N PRO A 39 -15.60 -41.82 19.83
CA PRO A 39 -16.47 -40.65 19.64
C PRO A 39 -17.49 -40.42 20.77
N PRO A 40 -18.05 -39.19 20.92
CA PRO A 40 -19.27 -38.96 21.69
C PRO A 40 -20.52 -38.70 20.80
N PRO A 41 -21.74 -38.77 21.37
CA PRO A 41 -22.98 -38.91 20.62
C PRO A 41 -23.76 -37.60 20.40
N ALA A 42 -24.88 -37.75 19.69
CA ALA A 42 -25.60 -36.80 18.86
C ALA A 42 -26.64 -35.88 19.54
N LEU A 43 -26.89 -34.76 18.82
CA LEU A 43 -28.12 -33.96 18.60
C LEU A 43 -28.95 -33.38 19.78
N SER A 44 -29.30 -32.09 19.65
CA SER A 44 -30.68 -31.68 19.33
C SER A 44 -30.83 -30.16 19.04
N SER A 45 -31.82 -29.88 18.20
CA SER A 45 -32.20 -28.66 17.50
C SER A 45 -33.30 -27.84 18.19
N VAL A 46 -33.34 -26.50 18.03
CA VAL A 46 -34.58 -25.67 18.08
C VAL A 46 -34.37 -24.37 17.26
N LYS A 47 -34.93 -24.25 16.05
CA LYS A 47 -36.09 -23.45 15.57
C LYS A 47 -36.16 -21.92 15.85
N SER A 48 -36.22 -21.17 14.76
CA SER A 48 -36.55 -19.74 14.56
C SER A 48 -38.07 -19.47 14.46
N PRO A 49 -38.49 -18.18 14.55
CA PRO A 49 -39.65 -17.71 13.76
C PRO A 49 -39.52 -16.31 13.11
N SER A 50 -39.79 -16.29 11.79
CA SER A 50 -40.63 -15.40 10.94
C SER A 50 -40.79 -13.86 11.14
N HIS A 51 -40.47 -13.14 10.05
CA HIS A 51 -41.20 -12.10 9.25
C HIS A 51 -42.17 -11.07 9.86
N SER A 52 -41.95 -9.78 9.52
CA SER A 52 -43.00 -8.86 9.00
C SER A 52 -42.39 -7.60 8.33
N SER A 53 -42.85 -7.28 7.10
CA SER A 53 -42.50 -6.09 6.30
C SER A 53 -43.41 -4.89 6.58
N LEU A 54 -42.89 -3.65 6.50
CA LEU A 54 -43.72 -2.43 6.33
C LEU A 54 -43.05 -1.44 5.35
N ALA A 55 -43.91 -0.79 4.57
CA ALA A 55 -43.64 -0.13 3.29
C ALA A 55 -43.11 1.32 3.39
N ASN A 56 -42.46 1.75 2.30
CA ASN A 56 -41.92 3.09 2.03
C ASN A 56 -43.01 4.18 1.93
N THR A 57 -42.74 5.35 2.53
CA THR A 57 -43.38 6.62 2.18
C THR A 57 -42.32 7.67 1.89
N HIS A 58 -42.26 8.15 0.64
CA HIS A 58 -41.42 9.25 0.19
C HIS A 58 -41.91 10.59 0.78
N THR A 59 -41.02 11.34 1.43
CA THR A 59 -41.19 12.77 1.71
C THR A 59 -40.22 13.58 0.84
N PRO A 60 -40.67 14.70 0.22
CA PRO A 60 -39.81 15.53 -0.61
C PRO A 60 -38.90 16.44 0.23
N PHE A 61 -37.62 16.49 -0.12
CA PHE A 61 -36.61 17.36 0.48
C PHE A 61 -36.84 18.83 0.10
N THR A 62 -36.99 19.71 1.09
CA THR A 62 -36.92 21.17 0.92
C THR A 62 -35.46 21.65 1.13
N PRO A 63 -34.92 22.53 0.26
CA PRO A 63 -33.56 23.05 0.43
C PRO A 63 -33.54 24.16 1.48
N LEU A 64 -32.66 24.01 2.49
CA LEU A 64 -32.40 25.05 3.49
C LEU A 64 -31.64 26.22 2.86
N HIS A 65 -32.24 27.41 2.95
CA HIS A 65 -31.68 28.68 2.50
C HIS A 65 -30.58 29.15 3.48
N PHE A 66 -29.31 28.95 3.13
CA PHE A 66 -28.17 29.48 3.89
C PHE A 66 -27.91 30.94 3.51
N SER A 67 -28.51 31.88 4.26
CA SER A 67 -28.25 33.31 4.10
C SER A 67 -27.77 33.96 5.40
N HIS A 68 -26.62 33.53 5.92
CA HIS A 68 -25.68 34.35 6.70
C HIS A 68 -24.52 33.47 7.19
N ILE A 69 -23.44 33.37 6.41
CA ILE A 69 -22.12 33.03 6.98
C ILE A 69 -21.32 34.31 6.91
N ARG A 70 -21.21 34.98 8.07
CA ARG A 70 -20.30 36.11 8.26
C ARG A 70 -18.86 35.62 8.04
N GLN A 71 -18.08 36.48 7.40
CA GLN A 71 -16.62 36.47 7.28
C GLN A 71 -15.95 35.53 8.30
N VAL A 72 -15.49 34.38 7.82
CA VAL A 72 -14.61 33.51 8.59
C VAL A 72 -13.24 34.18 8.63
N ASP A 73 -12.72 34.35 9.84
CA ASP A 73 -11.37 34.86 10.08
C ASP A 73 -10.36 33.93 9.39
N CYS A 74 -9.63 34.44 8.38
CA CYS A 74 -8.70 33.66 7.56
C CYS A 74 -7.55 33.03 8.37
N SER A 75 -7.32 33.47 9.60
CA SER A 75 -6.33 32.88 10.52
C SER A 75 -6.68 31.45 10.95
N LEU A 76 -7.96 31.05 10.89
CA LEU A 76 -8.43 29.70 11.25
C LEU A 76 -8.36 28.67 10.11
N LEU A 77 -8.01 29.07 8.88
CA LEU A 77 -7.83 28.13 7.76
C LEU A 77 -6.65 27.18 7.93
N HIS A 78 -5.71 27.50 8.82
CA HIS A 78 -4.51 26.68 9.07
C HIS A 78 -4.82 25.38 9.84
N VAL A 79 -6.03 25.23 10.41
CA VAL A 79 -6.42 24.10 11.27
C VAL A 79 -7.76 23.47 10.82
N MET A 80 -7.97 23.34 9.51
CA MET A 80 -9.13 22.63 8.96
C MET A 80 -8.68 21.26 8.40
N PRO A 81 -9.10 20.13 9.00
CA PRO A 81 -8.80 18.78 8.50
C PRO A 81 -9.33 18.51 7.09
N SER A 82 -10.38 19.23 6.68
CA SER A 82 -11.19 18.98 5.49
C SER A 82 -10.68 19.62 4.19
N THR A 83 -9.63 20.45 4.23
CA THR A 83 -9.10 21.17 3.04
C THR A 83 -7.83 20.55 2.43
N GLN A 84 -7.35 19.43 3.00
CA GLN A 84 -5.96 18.97 2.88
C GLN A 84 -5.59 18.29 1.55
N SER A 85 -6.57 17.80 0.79
CA SER A 85 -6.37 17.23 -0.57
C SER A 85 -6.85 18.15 -1.69
N ASN A 86 -7.34 19.35 -1.36
CA ASN A 86 -7.86 20.27 -2.36
C ASN A 86 -6.71 21.12 -2.92
N TYR A 87 -6.21 20.76 -4.10
CA TYR A 87 -5.18 21.52 -4.83
C TYR A 87 -5.70 22.83 -5.44
N MET A 88 -7.00 23.11 -5.34
CA MET A 88 -7.64 24.33 -5.85
C MET A 88 -7.79 25.42 -4.79
N LEU A 89 -7.41 25.16 -3.54
CA LEU A 89 -7.37 26.19 -2.49
C LEU A 89 -6.03 26.95 -2.55
N PRO A 90 -6.00 28.23 -2.17
CA PRO A 90 -4.79 29.08 -2.19
C PRO A 90 -3.85 28.77 -1.01
N VAL A 91 -3.61 27.49 -0.74
CA VAL A 91 -2.68 27.01 0.27
C VAL A 91 -1.52 26.35 -0.46
N ASP A 92 -0.29 26.73 -0.11
CA ASP A 92 0.92 26.19 -0.74
C ASP A 92 0.88 24.64 -0.74
N PRO A 93 0.82 24.00 -1.91
CA PRO A 93 0.78 22.54 -2.01
C PRO A 93 2.10 21.89 -1.57
N LEU A 94 3.20 22.64 -1.53
CA LEU A 94 4.49 22.22 -0.96
C LEU A 94 4.59 22.47 0.56
N SER A 95 3.53 23.01 1.18
CA SER A 95 3.54 23.26 2.62
C SER A 95 3.80 21.97 3.39
N LEU A 96 4.86 22.01 4.19
CA LEU A 96 5.28 20.89 5.02
C LEU A 96 4.12 20.37 5.89
N SER A 97 3.30 21.23 6.49
CA SER A 97 2.19 20.79 7.34
C SER A 97 1.15 19.98 6.56
N ARG A 98 0.82 20.38 5.32
CA ARG A 98 -0.14 19.70 4.45
C ARG A 98 0.34 18.33 4.02
N ILE A 99 1.56 18.26 3.49
CA ILE A 99 2.13 17.00 3.00
C ILE A 99 2.21 15.98 4.14
N ARG A 100 2.56 16.43 5.35
CA ARG A 100 2.68 15.60 6.56
C ARG A 100 1.36 14.92 6.89
N SER A 101 0.30 15.72 6.96
CA SER A 101 -1.04 15.25 7.29
C SER A 101 -1.52 14.25 6.23
N ASN A 102 -1.22 14.51 4.95
CA ASN A 102 -1.53 13.55 3.89
C ASN A 102 -0.76 12.23 4.03
N LEU A 103 0.54 12.25 4.36
CA LEU A 103 1.30 11.02 4.59
C LEU A 103 0.82 10.22 5.80
N ILE A 104 0.46 10.88 6.92
CA ILE A 104 -0.14 10.21 8.09
C ILE A 104 -1.44 9.53 7.68
N ARG A 105 -2.28 10.27 6.95
CA ARG A 105 -3.57 9.75 6.52
C ARG A 105 -3.40 8.56 5.57
N LEU A 106 -2.46 8.62 4.63
CA LEU A 106 -2.14 7.51 3.74
C LEU A 106 -1.57 6.30 4.52
N GLU A 107 -0.75 6.55 5.53
CA GLU A 107 -0.27 5.51 6.46
C GLU A 107 -1.44 4.81 7.15
N ASP A 108 -2.40 5.57 7.68
CA ASP A 108 -3.61 5.01 8.30
C ASP A 108 -4.45 4.24 7.27
N THR A 109 -4.68 4.80 6.08
CA THR A 109 -5.42 4.12 4.99
C THR A 109 -4.78 2.78 4.62
N ILE A 110 -3.45 2.73 4.45
CA ILE A 110 -2.75 1.47 4.14
C ILE A 110 -2.96 0.44 5.26
N ILE A 111 -2.80 0.84 6.52
CA ILE A 111 -2.97 -0.08 7.66
C ILE A 111 -4.40 -0.62 7.71
N PHE A 112 -5.41 0.24 7.58
CA PHE A 112 -6.80 -0.20 7.59
C PHE A 112 -7.13 -1.13 6.42
N SER A 113 -6.75 -0.78 5.19
CA SER A 113 -7.02 -1.63 4.03
C SER A 113 -6.28 -2.98 4.11
N LEU A 114 -5.08 -3.05 4.69
CA LEU A 114 -4.40 -4.32 4.95
C LEU A 114 -5.14 -5.17 5.99
N ILE A 115 -5.66 -4.57 7.06
CA ILE A 115 -6.46 -5.27 8.08
C ILE A 115 -7.74 -5.84 7.47
N GLU A 116 -8.41 -5.08 6.60
CA GLU A 116 -9.61 -5.54 5.88
C GLU A 116 -9.26 -6.67 4.90
N ARG A 117 -8.15 -6.57 4.16
CA ARG A 117 -7.72 -7.63 3.25
C ARG A 117 -7.38 -8.93 3.98
N ALA A 118 -6.81 -8.83 5.18
CA ALA A 118 -6.44 -9.96 6.02
C ALA A 118 -7.65 -10.78 6.54
N GLN A 119 -8.88 -10.29 6.37
CA GLN A 119 -10.09 -11.06 6.72
C GLN A 119 -10.39 -12.19 5.72
N PHE A 120 -9.84 -12.12 4.51
CA PHE A 120 -10.03 -13.11 3.46
C PHE A 120 -8.80 -14.02 3.34
N ALA A 121 -9.01 -15.24 2.86
CA ALA A 121 -7.94 -16.18 2.53
C ALA A 121 -7.04 -15.64 1.39
N LEU A 122 -5.99 -16.39 1.08
CA LEU A 122 -5.05 -16.02 0.01
C LEU A 122 -5.79 -15.79 -1.31
N ASN A 123 -6.67 -16.71 -1.70
CA ASN A 123 -7.38 -16.71 -2.98
C ASN A 123 -6.40 -16.62 -4.18
N PRO A 124 -5.50 -17.61 -4.34
CA PRO A 124 -4.38 -17.53 -5.30
C PRO A 124 -4.81 -17.29 -6.75
N ARG A 125 -5.99 -17.80 -7.13
CA ARG A 125 -6.58 -17.61 -8.47
C ARG A 125 -6.73 -16.13 -8.85
N ILE A 126 -6.82 -15.21 -7.88
CA ILE A 126 -6.91 -13.76 -8.13
C ILE A 126 -5.65 -13.25 -8.86
N TYR A 127 -4.49 -13.78 -8.51
CA TYR A 127 -3.18 -13.27 -8.94
C TYR A 127 -2.59 -14.04 -10.12
N GLU A 128 -3.08 -15.25 -10.37
CA GLU A 128 -2.64 -16.09 -11.48
C GLU A 128 -3.35 -15.70 -12.78
N ARG A 129 -2.59 -15.68 -13.88
CA ARG A 129 -3.13 -15.35 -15.20
C ARG A 129 -3.89 -16.54 -15.79
N ASN A 130 -4.98 -16.26 -16.48
CA ASN A 130 -5.80 -17.26 -17.17
C ASN A 130 -6.49 -18.30 -16.26
N CYS A 131 -6.69 -17.98 -14.96
CA CYS A 131 -7.36 -18.88 -13.99
C CYS A 131 -8.89 -18.78 -13.96
N PHE A 132 -9.47 -17.79 -14.62
CA PHE A 132 -10.92 -17.61 -14.79
C PHE A 132 -11.27 -17.76 -16.27
N ASP A 133 -12.24 -18.63 -16.57
CA ASP A 133 -12.66 -18.90 -17.95
C ASP A 133 -13.51 -17.75 -18.49
N GLU A 134 -14.26 -17.08 -17.62
CA GLU A 134 -15.06 -15.90 -17.93
C GLU A 134 -14.18 -14.75 -18.47
N LEU A 135 -12.95 -14.60 -17.97
CA LEU A 135 -12.01 -13.62 -18.51
C LEU A 135 -11.49 -14.01 -19.90
N LYS A 136 -11.34 -15.31 -20.18
CA LYS A 136 -10.92 -15.79 -21.50
C LYS A 136 -12.01 -15.55 -22.55
N GLU A 137 -13.27 -15.74 -22.17
CA GLU A 137 -14.43 -15.43 -23.02
C GLU A 137 -14.49 -13.94 -23.40
N MET A 138 -13.94 -13.07 -22.55
CA MET A 138 -13.78 -11.63 -22.81
C MET A 138 -12.48 -11.26 -23.54
N ASP A 139 -11.71 -12.24 -24.05
CA ASP A 139 -10.38 -12.06 -24.66
C ASP A 139 -9.37 -11.34 -23.74
N TRP A 140 -9.50 -11.52 -22.42
CA TRP A 140 -8.55 -11.01 -21.44
C TRP A 140 -7.50 -12.07 -21.08
N LYS A 141 -6.21 -11.68 -21.13
CA LYS A 141 -5.05 -12.56 -20.94
C LYS A 141 -4.31 -12.35 -19.60
N GLY A 142 -4.82 -11.46 -18.76
CA GLY A 142 -4.25 -11.14 -17.46
C GLY A 142 -4.84 -11.96 -16.31
N SER A 143 -4.46 -11.62 -15.09
CA SER A 143 -5.08 -12.13 -13.87
C SER A 143 -6.39 -11.40 -13.57
N TRP A 144 -7.14 -11.92 -12.58
CA TRP A 144 -8.33 -11.26 -12.08
C TRP A 144 -8.02 -9.88 -11.49
N LEU A 145 -6.93 -9.76 -10.74
CA LEU A 145 -6.48 -8.47 -10.20
C LEU A 145 -6.12 -7.47 -11.31
N GLU A 146 -5.40 -7.90 -12.35
CA GLU A 146 -5.04 -7.02 -13.47
C GLU A 146 -6.29 -6.52 -14.21
N TRP A 147 -7.30 -7.37 -14.39
CA TRP A 147 -8.59 -6.97 -14.96
C TRP A 147 -9.34 -5.98 -14.07
N PHE A 148 -9.43 -6.27 -12.77
CA PHE A 148 -10.14 -5.45 -11.79
C PHE A 148 -9.54 -4.04 -11.69
N LEU A 149 -8.22 -3.94 -11.73
CA LEU A 149 -7.52 -2.67 -11.85
C LEU A 149 -7.90 -1.98 -13.15
N LYS A 150 -7.69 -2.61 -14.30
CA LYS A 150 -7.95 -1.95 -15.60
C LYS A 150 -9.36 -1.37 -15.68
N GLU A 151 -10.39 -2.11 -15.27
CA GLU A 151 -11.77 -1.63 -15.29
C GLU A 151 -11.99 -0.44 -14.32
N THR A 152 -11.47 -0.54 -13.10
CA THR A 152 -11.55 0.53 -12.10
C THR A 152 -10.82 1.80 -12.57
N GLU A 153 -9.61 1.64 -13.10
CA GLU A 153 -8.79 2.73 -13.60
C GLU A 153 -9.39 3.36 -14.86
N THR A 154 -10.02 2.56 -15.72
CA THR A 154 -10.77 3.07 -16.89
C THR A 154 -11.87 4.04 -16.47
N PHE A 155 -12.64 3.70 -15.43
CA PHE A 155 -13.65 4.62 -14.89
C PHE A 155 -13.01 5.87 -14.27
N HIS A 156 -11.98 5.71 -13.45
CA HIS A 156 -11.28 6.83 -12.80
C HIS A 156 -10.59 7.77 -13.81
N ALA A 157 -10.08 7.25 -14.92
CA ALA A 157 -9.48 8.04 -16.01
C ALA A 157 -10.54 8.94 -16.66
N LYS A 158 -11.74 8.41 -16.96
CA LYS A 158 -12.88 9.21 -17.45
C LYS A 158 -13.23 10.35 -16.49
N ALA A 159 -13.08 10.13 -15.19
CA ALA A 159 -13.31 11.12 -14.13
C ALA A 159 -12.12 12.10 -13.89
N ARG A 160 -11.07 12.07 -14.73
CA ARG A 160 -9.81 12.86 -14.63
C ARG A 160 -8.87 12.49 -13.48
N ARG A 161 -8.99 11.34 -12.83
CA ARG A 161 -8.14 10.99 -11.68
C ARG A 161 -6.64 11.06 -12.01
N TYR A 162 -6.22 10.39 -13.09
CA TYR A 162 -4.81 10.31 -13.51
C TYR A 162 -4.28 11.55 -14.23
N THR A 163 -5.08 12.63 -14.30
CA THR A 163 -4.55 13.95 -14.67
C THR A 163 -3.97 14.70 -13.47
N SER A 164 -4.22 14.21 -12.25
CA SER A 164 -3.68 14.76 -11.02
C SER A 164 -2.19 14.36 -10.86
N PRO A 165 -1.30 15.26 -10.41
CA PRO A 165 0.14 14.98 -10.31
C PRO A 165 0.51 13.92 -9.25
N ASP A 166 -0.43 13.52 -8.41
CA ASP A 166 -0.26 12.60 -7.30
C ASP A 166 -0.95 11.24 -7.50
N GLU A 167 -1.54 10.98 -8.67
CA GLU A 167 -2.25 9.74 -8.99
C GLU A 167 -1.55 9.02 -10.16
N TYR A 168 -1.22 7.74 -9.96
CA TYR A 168 -0.45 6.94 -10.91
C TYR A 168 -1.20 5.65 -11.24
N PRO A 169 -1.54 5.38 -12.51
CA PRO A 169 -2.25 4.16 -12.87
C PRO A 169 -1.31 2.95 -12.87
N PHE A 170 -1.85 1.77 -12.59
CA PHE A 170 -1.18 0.48 -12.78
C PHE A 170 -1.28 0.00 -14.25
N THR A 171 -2.37 0.38 -14.91
CA THR A 171 -2.61 0.18 -16.34
C THR A 171 -1.78 1.20 -17.13
N SER A 172 -1.27 0.78 -18.29
CA SER A 172 -0.58 1.70 -19.20
C SER A 172 -1.48 2.87 -19.60
N GLU A 173 -0.94 4.09 -19.55
CA GLU A 173 -1.69 5.31 -19.87
C GLU A 173 -2.28 5.30 -21.29
N SER A 174 -1.61 4.63 -22.24
CA SER A 174 -2.09 4.42 -23.61
C SER A 174 -3.40 3.65 -23.70
N ASP A 175 -3.66 2.80 -22.71
CA ASP A 175 -4.81 1.90 -22.69
C ASP A 175 -5.99 2.51 -21.91
N LEU A 176 -5.76 3.66 -21.26
CA LEU A 176 -6.77 4.38 -20.51
C LEU A 176 -7.53 5.39 -21.40
N PRO A 177 -8.85 5.54 -21.20
CA PRO A 177 -9.64 6.48 -21.98
C PRO A 177 -9.32 7.94 -21.63
N THR A 178 -9.54 8.83 -22.59
CA THR A 178 -9.45 10.27 -22.35
C THR A 178 -10.52 10.74 -21.34
N PRO A 179 -10.22 11.73 -20.49
CA PRO A 179 -11.20 12.23 -19.55
C PRO A 179 -12.43 12.86 -20.20
N VAL A 180 -13.61 12.65 -19.59
CA VAL A 180 -14.88 13.23 -20.05
C VAL A 180 -15.04 14.69 -19.61
N LEU A 181 -14.45 15.01 -18.45
CA LEU A 181 -14.51 16.34 -17.87
C LEU A 181 -13.38 17.24 -18.44
N PRO A 182 -13.55 18.56 -18.51
CA PRO A 182 -12.53 19.49 -19.03
C PRO A 182 -11.21 19.42 -18.24
N PRO A 183 -10.04 19.71 -18.82
CA PRO A 183 -8.77 19.69 -18.06
C PRO A 183 -8.78 20.65 -16.87
N LEU A 184 -8.23 20.22 -15.72
CA LEU A 184 -7.95 21.11 -14.60
C LEU A 184 -6.54 21.69 -14.74
N LYS A 185 -6.39 22.97 -14.44
CA LYS A 185 -5.07 23.61 -14.38
C LYS A 185 -4.49 23.43 -12.99
N TYR A 186 -3.64 22.43 -12.83
CA TYR A 186 -2.85 22.27 -11.63
C TYR A 186 -1.65 23.23 -11.64
N PRO A 187 -1.26 23.80 -10.49
CA PRO A 187 0.01 24.52 -10.41
C PRO A 187 1.16 23.57 -10.76
N GLN A 188 2.13 24.07 -11.53
CA GLN A 188 3.32 23.30 -11.89
C GLN A 188 4.27 23.25 -10.68
N ILE A 189 4.00 22.29 -9.80
CA ILE A 189 4.77 22.10 -8.57
C ILE A 189 6.01 21.24 -8.85
N LEU A 190 5.80 20.13 -9.55
CA LEU A 190 6.84 19.16 -9.88
C LEU A 190 7.45 19.48 -11.24
N HIS A 191 8.73 19.17 -11.38
CA HIS A 191 9.41 19.10 -12.66
C HIS A 191 8.76 17.98 -13.52
N PRO A 192 8.57 18.19 -14.83
CA PRO A 192 8.09 17.14 -15.73
C PRO A 192 8.91 15.85 -15.58
N ASN A 193 8.22 14.71 -15.44
CA ASN A 193 8.85 13.41 -15.25
C ASN A 193 7.87 12.28 -15.62
N THR A 194 8.39 11.08 -15.91
CA THR A 194 7.63 9.89 -16.31
C THR A 194 7.77 8.73 -15.31
N ILE A 195 8.19 9.03 -14.07
CA ILE A 195 8.55 8.02 -13.07
C ILE A 195 7.28 7.35 -12.54
N ASN A 196 7.18 6.02 -12.67
CA ASN A 196 6.09 5.22 -12.12
C ASN A 196 6.62 3.84 -11.70
N VAL A 197 6.60 3.55 -10.39
CA VAL A 197 7.11 2.29 -9.82
C VAL A 197 5.99 1.28 -9.50
N ASN A 198 4.80 1.45 -10.08
CA ASN A 198 3.64 0.60 -9.81
C ASN A 198 3.85 -0.89 -10.15
N SER A 199 4.70 -1.21 -11.13
CA SER A 199 5.05 -2.61 -11.45
C SER A 199 5.78 -3.30 -10.29
N SER A 200 6.73 -2.60 -9.66
CA SER A 200 7.42 -3.07 -8.45
C SER A 200 6.43 -3.20 -7.29
N ILE A 201 5.52 -2.21 -7.14
CA ILE A 201 4.49 -2.22 -6.09
C ILE A 201 3.58 -3.45 -6.19
N MET A 202 3.05 -3.70 -7.39
CA MET A 202 2.24 -4.87 -7.69
C MET A 202 2.97 -6.17 -7.34
N THR A 203 4.24 -6.26 -7.71
CA THR A 203 5.05 -7.47 -7.54
C THR A 203 5.27 -7.82 -6.07
N PHE A 204 5.75 -6.87 -5.26
CA PHE A 204 5.99 -7.18 -3.84
C PHE A 204 4.67 -7.38 -3.09
N TYR A 205 3.62 -6.63 -3.45
CA TYR A 205 2.31 -6.77 -2.81
C TYR A 205 1.76 -8.19 -2.95
N THR A 206 1.70 -8.68 -4.19
CA THR A 206 1.15 -10.02 -4.49
C THR A 206 2.05 -11.15 -4.00
N ARG A 207 3.38 -11.01 -4.07
CA ARG A 207 4.32 -12.12 -3.79
C ARG A 207 4.82 -12.18 -2.35
N ALA A 208 4.92 -11.05 -1.66
CA ALA A 208 5.50 -10.98 -0.31
C ALA A 208 4.48 -10.62 0.77
N ILE A 209 3.56 -9.69 0.47
CA ILE A 209 2.65 -9.12 1.48
C ILE A 209 1.41 -9.98 1.64
N ILE A 210 0.69 -10.20 0.54
CA ILE A 210 -0.56 -10.96 0.53
C ILE A 210 -0.41 -12.35 1.20
N PRO A 211 0.59 -13.18 0.88
CA PRO A 211 0.75 -14.49 1.53
C PRO A 211 1.02 -14.42 3.04
N ARG A 212 1.61 -13.31 3.52
CA ARG A 212 1.91 -13.14 4.95
C ARG A 212 0.70 -12.61 5.72
N ILE A 213 0.00 -11.60 5.20
CA ILE A 213 -1.13 -10.99 5.91
C ILE A 213 -2.36 -11.91 5.93
N THR A 214 -2.56 -12.73 4.89
CA THR A 214 -3.71 -13.66 4.78
C THR A 214 -3.45 -15.03 5.39
N ARG A 215 -2.23 -15.28 5.89
CA ARG A 215 -1.80 -16.58 6.43
C ARG A 215 -2.77 -17.10 7.49
N ARG A 216 -3.18 -16.22 8.41
CA ARG A 216 -4.08 -16.59 9.51
C ARG A 216 -5.45 -17.03 9.00
N ALA A 217 -6.11 -16.20 8.18
CA ALA A 217 -7.41 -16.52 7.59
C ALA A 217 -7.34 -17.81 6.75
N THR A 218 -6.27 -17.99 5.99
CA THR A 218 -6.01 -19.18 5.19
C THR A 218 -5.87 -20.44 6.04
N GLN A 219 -5.13 -20.37 7.15
CA GLN A 219 -4.98 -21.50 8.08
C GLN A 219 -6.29 -21.82 8.81
N GLU A 220 -7.03 -20.80 9.26
CA GLU A 220 -8.34 -20.96 9.90
C GLU A 220 -9.33 -21.63 8.95
N LEU A 221 -9.38 -21.21 7.69
CA LEU A 221 -10.21 -21.83 6.65
C LEU A 221 -9.82 -23.30 6.42
N ALA A 222 -8.53 -23.60 6.28
CA ALA A 222 -8.07 -24.98 6.08
C ALA A 222 -8.47 -25.89 7.24
N MET A 223 -8.38 -25.40 8.49
CA MET A 223 -8.85 -26.16 9.67
C MET A 223 -10.36 -26.42 9.63
N LEU A 224 -11.16 -25.44 9.21
CA LEU A 224 -12.61 -25.59 9.06
C LEU A 224 -12.99 -26.57 7.94
N LYS A 225 -12.31 -26.50 6.80
CA LYS A 225 -12.51 -27.42 5.67
C LYS A 225 -12.20 -28.87 6.09
N ARG A 226 -11.08 -29.09 6.79
CA ARG A 226 -10.73 -30.42 7.35
C ARG A 226 -11.77 -30.95 8.33
N SER A 227 -12.29 -30.11 9.22
CA SER A 227 -13.31 -30.55 10.18
C SER A 227 -14.65 -30.88 9.53
N ALA A 228 -14.93 -30.29 8.35
CA ALA A 228 -16.05 -30.64 7.48
C ALA A 228 -15.78 -31.85 6.57
N GLY A 229 -14.60 -32.48 6.65
CA GLY A 229 -14.23 -33.63 5.84
C GLY A 229 -13.77 -33.29 4.41
N ILE A 230 -13.52 -32.02 4.11
CA ILE A 230 -12.96 -31.56 2.84
C ILE A 230 -11.44 -31.74 2.91
N VAL A 231 -10.89 -32.49 1.95
CA VAL A 231 -9.46 -32.85 1.83
C VAL A 231 -9.01 -32.78 0.38
N GLY A 232 -7.71 -32.65 0.14
CA GLY A 232 -7.15 -32.55 -1.21
C GLY A 232 -7.23 -31.12 -1.76
N ASP A 233 -7.37 -30.95 -3.08
CA ASP A 233 -7.28 -29.64 -3.74
C ASP A 233 -8.32 -28.61 -3.21
N ASP A 234 -9.50 -29.09 -2.80
CA ASP A 234 -10.57 -28.26 -2.24
C ASP A 234 -10.28 -27.76 -0.81
N GLU A 235 -9.30 -28.35 -0.13
CA GLU A 235 -8.83 -27.96 1.22
C GLU A 235 -8.05 -26.63 1.18
N TYR A 236 -7.40 -26.32 0.06
CA TYR A 236 -6.42 -25.26 -0.04
C TYR A 236 -7.03 -23.85 -0.05
N GLU A 237 -6.13 -22.87 -0.13
CA GLU A 237 -6.16 -21.48 0.34
C GLU A 237 -7.16 -20.53 -0.37
N ASP A 238 -8.37 -21.02 -0.64
CA ASP A 238 -9.40 -20.34 -1.41
C ASP A 238 -10.75 -20.37 -0.69
N ASP A 239 -11.24 -19.18 -0.33
CA ASP A 239 -12.55 -18.95 0.28
C ASP A 239 -13.64 -18.52 -0.72
N GLY A 240 -13.29 -18.36 -2.00
CA GLY A 240 -14.19 -17.97 -3.09
C GLY A 240 -14.58 -16.50 -3.13
N ASN A 241 -14.14 -15.65 -2.19
CA ASN A 241 -14.52 -14.23 -2.11
C ASN A 241 -13.68 -13.35 -3.04
N TYR A 242 -13.56 -13.73 -4.32
CA TYR A 242 -12.69 -13.07 -5.30
C TYR A 242 -13.04 -11.58 -5.51
N GLY A 243 -14.33 -11.23 -5.52
CA GLY A 243 -14.77 -9.86 -5.69
C GLY A 243 -14.40 -8.96 -4.50
N SER A 244 -14.68 -9.43 -3.27
CA SER A 244 -14.37 -8.70 -2.04
C SER A 244 -12.86 -8.52 -1.86
N ALA A 245 -12.10 -9.61 -2.02
CA ALA A 245 -10.64 -9.57 -1.90
C ALA A 245 -10.01 -8.66 -2.95
N ALA A 246 -10.40 -8.78 -4.24
CA ALA A 246 -9.84 -7.94 -5.30
C ALA A 246 -10.19 -6.46 -5.16
N THR A 247 -11.39 -6.14 -4.64
CA THR A 247 -11.78 -4.74 -4.37
C THR A 247 -10.82 -4.10 -3.36
N ILE A 248 -10.54 -4.80 -2.27
CA ILE A 248 -9.63 -4.31 -1.22
C ILE A 248 -8.18 -4.31 -1.72
N ASP A 249 -7.78 -5.30 -2.53
CA ASP A 249 -6.46 -5.31 -3.18
C ASP A 249 -6.22 -4.03 -3.99
N VAL A 250 -7.22 -3.58 -4.75
CA VAL A 250 -7.15 -2.31 -5.50
C VAL A 250 -7.02 -1.10 -4.57
N GLU A 251 -7.76 -1.07 -3.46
CA GLU A 251 -7.64 0.01 -2.47
C GLU A 251 -6.24 0.08 -1.85
N VAL A 252 -5.69 -1.08 -1.45
CA VAL A 252 -4.34 -1.17 -0.88
C VAL A 252 -3.30 -0.72 -1.89
N LEU A 253 -3.36 -1.23 -3.12
CA LEU A 253 -2.42 -0.89 -4.20
C LEU A 253 -2.46 0.60 -4.54
N GLN A 254 -3.64 1.20 -4.66
CA GLN A 254 -3.77 2.64 -4.89
C GLN A 254 -3.24 3.46 -3.72
N ALA A 255 -3.50 3.04 -2.48
CA ALA A 255 -3.00 3.73 -1.29
C ALA A 255 -1.47 3.66 -1.19
N ILE A 256 -0.87 2.48 -1.45
CA ILE A 256 0.59 2.30 -1.50
C ILE A 256 1.19 3.10 -2.66
N SER A 257 0.62 3.02 -3.86
CA SER A 257 1.06 3.79 -5.03
C SER A 257 1.09 5.28 -4.71
N LYS A 258 -0.03 5.81 -4.21
CA LYS A 258 -0.10 7.20 -3.78
C LYS A 258 0.95 7.48 -2.73
N ARG A 259 1.10 6.65 -1.69
CA ARG A 259 2.06 6.85 -0.60
C ARG A 259 3.53 6.85 -1.03
N VAL A 260 3.90 6.02 -2.01
CA VAL A 260 5.27 5.90 -2.53
C VAL A 260 5.59 7.09 -3.45
N HIS A 261 4.63 7.55 -4.25
CA HIS A 261 4.85 8.66 -5.16
C HIS A 261 4.61 10.05 -4.51
N TYR A 262 3.84 10.12 -3.43
CA TYR A 262 3.55 11.32 -2.60
C TYR A 262 4.62 11.48 -1.52
N GLY A 263 5.11 12.68 -1.21
CA GLY A 263 6.17 12.76 -0.21
C GLY A 263 6.34 14.03 0.60
N LYS A 264 6.80 13.86 1.88
CA LYS A 264 7.41 14.84 2.83
C LYS A 264 8.76 14.44 3.48
N ASN A 265 9.69 15.39 3.65
CA ASN A 265 10.64 15.41 4.78
C ASN A 265 10.62 16.78 5.47
N ILE A 266 10.75 16.83 6.81
CA ILE A 266 10.89 18.09 7.58
C ILE A 266 12.39 18.40 7.67
N THR A 267 12.79 19.55 7.17
CA THR A 267 14.03 20.20 7.61
C THR A 267 13.71 20.89 8.93
N SER A 268 14.56 20.66 9.94
CA SER A 268 14.39 21.18 11.29
C SER A 268 14.33 22.71 11.27
N PHE A 269 13.12 23.29 11.38
CA PHE A 269 12.99 24.65 11.88
C PHE A 269 12.86 24.52 13.40
N TYR A 270 13.96 24.83 14.09
CA TYR A 270 13.95 25.05 15.53
C TYR A 270 12.99 26.19 15.85
N PHE A 271 11.73 25.87 16.16
CA PHE A 271 10.88 26.76 16.95
C PHE A 271 10.95 26.30 18.40
N ALA A 272 11.52 27.17 19.22
CA ALA A 272 11.66 27.01 20.65
C ALA A 272 10.28 26.95 21.33
N GLN A 273 9.72 25.75 21.54
CA GLN A 273 8.85 25.40 22.67
C GLN A 273 8.88 23.87 22.92
N PRO A 274 9.32 23.40 24.10
CA PRO A 274 9.43 21.98 24.40
C PRO A 274 8.20 21.47 25.16
N THR A 275 7.06 21.21 24.48
CA THR A 275 5.93 20.49 25.12
C THR A 275 4.96 19.74 24.19
N LEU A 276 5.18 19.69 22.88
CA LEU A 276 4.38 18.82 22.00
C LEU A 276 5.31 17.93 21.20
N LEU A 277 5.10 16.61 21.35
CA LEU A 277 5.69 15.54 20.56
C LEU A 277 5.91 16.01 19.11
N THR A 278 7.15 16.31 18.75
CA THR A 278 7.59 16.45 17.37
C THR A 278 7.45 15.07 16.73
N ILE A 279 6.23 14.76 16.28
CA ILE A 279 5.99 13.56 15.49
C ILE A 279 6.90 13.72 14.27
N GLU A 280 7.93 12.93 14.08
CA GLU A 280 8.73 13.00 12.85
C GLU A 280 8.06 12.13 11.79
N ILE A 281 7.89 12.63 10.57
CA ILE A 281 7.14 11.92 9.53
C ILE A 281 8.07 11.65 8.37
N ASN A 282 8.06 10.38 7.98
CA ASN A 282 9.04 9.74 7.14
C ASN A 282 8.46 9.26 5.84
N SER A 283 9.40 9.10 4.91
CA SER A 283 9.35 8.44 3.62
C SER A 283 8.42 9.10 2.62
N ALA A 284 8.97 9.38 1.44
CA ALA A 284 8.57 10.56 0.73
C ALA A 284 8.83 10.56 -0.80
N GLY A 285 7.85 10.49 -1.69
CA GLY A 285 8.06 10.59 -3.15
C GLY A 285 8.37 12.00 -3.70
N LYS A 286 7.99 12.26 -4.97
CA LYS A 286 8.47 13.39 -5.82
C LYS A 286 8.35 14.80 -5.21
N PHE A 287 7.27 15.07 -4.46
CA PHE A 287 7.07 16.36 -3.79
C PHE A 287 8.15 16.68 -2.74
N VAL A 288 8.82 15.67 -2.19
CA VAL A 288 9.96 15.88 -1.29
C VAL A 288 11.19 16.25 -1.99
N SER A 289 11.53 15.50 -3.03
CA SER A 289 12.71 15.80 -3.81
C SER A 289 12.64 17.24 -4.28
N GLU A 290 11.47 17.71 -4.73
CA GLU A 290 11.25 19.11 -5.06
C GLU A 290 11.43 20.06 -3.86
N SER A 291 10.81 19.76 -2.71
CA SER A 291 10.94 20.62 -1.52
C SER A 291 12.38 20.69 -0.99
N LYS A 292 13.12 19.57 -0.99
CA LYS A 292 14.52 19.48 -0.54
C LYS A 292 15.43 20.22 -1.51
N PHE A 293 15.26 19.97 -2.81
CA PHE A 293 16.00 20.64 -3.85
C PHE A 293 15.81 22.16 -3.78
N ARG A 294 14.58 22.65 -3.59
CA ARG A 294 14.33 24.09 -3.44
C ARG A 294 14.92 24.71 -2.19
N SER A 295 15.11 23.92 -1.13
CA SER A 295 15.65 24.43 0.13
C SER A 295 17.17 24.55 0.12
N HIS A 296 17.87 23.61 -0.55
CA HIS A 296 19.34 23.60 -0.62
C HIS A 296 19.81 23.09 -1.99
N PRO A 297 19.53 23.80 -3.10
CA PRO A 297 19.78 23.30 -4.45
C PRO A 297 21.27 23.03 -4.71
N ALA A 298 22.16 23.84 -4.12
CA ALA A 298 23.61 23.68 -4.23
C ALA A 298 24.12 22.32 -3.74
N ASP A 299 23.45 21.68 -2.78
CA ASP A 299 23.84 20.36 -2.28
C ASP A 299 23.52 19.25 -3.30
N PHE A 300 22.47 19.42 -4.11
CA PHE A 300 22.00 18.40 -5.05
C PHE A 300 22.59 18.57 -6.46
N ILE A 301 22.71 19.80 -6.96
CA ILE A 301 23.11 20.10 -8.34
C ILE A 301 24.40 19.38 -8.79
N PRO A 302 25.49 19.35 -8.01
CA PRO A 302 26.72 18.65 -8.43
C PRO A 302 26.51 17.15 -8.68
N HIS A 303 25.65 16.52 -7.88
CA HIS A 303 25.36 15.09 -7.97
C HIS A 303 24.29 14.76 -9.03
N ILE A 304 23.59 15.78 -9.54
CA ILE A 304 22.67 15.65 -10.68
C ILE A 304 23.44 15.83 -11.99
N LEU A 305 24.27 16.88 -12.09
CA LEU A 305 25.09 17.17 -13.28
C LEU A 305 26.13 16.08 -13.56
N ASN A 306 26.71 15.52 -12.50
CA ASN A 306 27.53 14.31 -12.57
C ASN A 306 26.80 13.20 -11.78
N PRO A 307 25.94 12.42 -12.45
CA PRO A 307 25.00 11.50 -11.80
C PRO A 307 25.66 10.62 -10.73
N ASN A 308 25.34 10.91 -9.47
CA ASN A 308 25.81 10.16 -8.31
C ASN A 308 24.61 9.77 -7.42
N PRO A 309 23.88 8.69 -7.77
CA PRO A 309 22.68 8.29 -7.05
C PRO A 309 22.95 7.90 -5.59
N GLN A 310 24.16 7.46 -5.26
CA GLN A 310 24.54 7.08 -3.90
C GLN A 310 24.70 8.30 -2.99
N GLU A 311 25.29 9.39 -3.49
CA GLU A 311 25.35 10.64 -2.72
C GLU A 311 23.99 11.30 -2.60
N LEU A 312 23.18 11.30 -3.67
CA LEU A 312 21.78 11.76 -3.60
C LEU A 312 21.00 10.98 -2.54
N LEU A 313 21.15 9.65 -2.51
CA LEU A 313 20.52 8.78 -1.51
C LEU A 313 20.94 9.14 -0.08
N LYS A 314 22.22 9.45 0.15
CA LYS A 314 22.72 9.89 1.47
C LYS A 314 22.12 11.23 1.88
N LEU A 315 22.05 12.20 0.97
CA LEU A 315 21.46 13.52 1.24
C LEU A 315 19.97 13.44 1.62
N ILE A 316 19.24 12.49 1.05
CA ILE A 316 17.80 12.33 1.33
C ILE A 316 17.50 11.43 2.53
N THR A 317 18.43 10.59 2.95
CA THR A 317 18.25 9.56 3.99
C THR A 317 18.47 10.15 5.37
N LYS A 318 17.52 9.88 6.28
CA LYS A 318 17.64 10.25 7.70
C LYS A 318 17.23 9.05 8.57
N PRO A 319 18.21 8.25 9.07
CA PRO A 319 17.91 7.00 9.76
C PRO A 319 17.05 7.14 11.02
N GLU A 320 17.28 8.17 11.82
CA GLU A 320 16.51 8.44 13.05
C GLU A 320 15.03 8.68 12.77
N VAL A 321 14.77 9.38 11.67
CA VAL A 321 13.43 9.66 11.21
C VAL A 321 12.85 8.29 10.83
N GLU A 322 13.47 7.50 9.95
CA GLU A 322 12.94 6.19 9.50
C GLU A 322 12.56 5.25 10.65
N ALA A 323 13.41 5.14 11.67
CA ALA A 323 13.13 4.39 12.89
C ALA A 323 11.84 4.86 13.58
N THR A 324 11.66 6.18 13.73
CA THR A 324 10.45 6.77 14.33
C THR A 324 9.17 6.45 13.52
N LEU A 325 9.27 6.30 12.19
CA LEU A 325 8.13 5.83 11.38
C LEU A 325 7.82 4.37 11.61
N LEU A 326 8.82 3.50 11.63
CA LEU A 326 8.62 2.08 11.85
C LEU A 326 7.97 1.83 13.21
N ASP A 327 8.44 2.52 14.26
CA ASP A 327 7.84 2.49 15.59
C ASP A 327 6.39 2.97 15.57
N ARG A 328 6.10 4.06 14.86
CA ARG A 328 4.73 4.58 14.72
C ARG A 328 3.82 3.58 13.98
N VAL A 329 4.27 3.03 12.86
CA VAL A 329 3.52 2.04 12.06
C VAL A 329 3.21 0.82 12.91
N GLN A 330 4.21 0.29 13.61
CA GLN A 330 4.04 -0.86 14.50
C GLN A 330 3.02 -0.55 15.62
N ARG A 331 3.13 0.62 16.25
CA ARG A 331 2.22 1.03 17.33
C ARG A 331 0.78 1.27 16.84
N LYS A 332 0.60 1.88 15.66
CA LYS A 332 -0.72 2.08 15.07
C LYS A 332 -1.36 0.76 14.68
N THR A 333 -0.60 -0.11 14.03
CA THR A 333 -1.08 -1.44 13.63
C THR A 333 -1.50 -2.25 14.85
N SER A 334 -0.71 -2.24 15.93
CA SER A 334 -1.06 -2.97 17.17
C SER A 334 -2.29 -2.40 17.89
N ILE A 335 -2.69 -1.16 17.62
CA ILE A 335 -3.93 -0.55 18.12
C ILE A 335 -5.10 -0.90 17.19
N TYR A 336 -4.97 -0.67 15.88
CA TYR A 336 -6.06 -0.85 14.91
C TYR A 336 -6.42 -2.31 14.67
N ALA A 337 -5.44 -3.21 14.75
CA ALA A 337 -5.65 -4.63 14.51
C ALA A 337 -6.24 -5.39 15.71
N GLN A 338 -6.47 -4.74 16.86
CA GLN A 338 -7.00 -5.43 18.04
C GLN A 338 -8.40 -6.00 17.75
N GLU A 339 -8.59 -7.29 18.06
CA GLU A 339 -9.92 -7.85 18.12
C GLU A 339 -10.59 -7.42 19.43
N LEU A 340 -11.76 -6.77 19.32
CA LEU A 340 -12.56 -6.34 20.45
C LEU A 340 -13.78 -7.24 20.61
N ASN A 341 -14.17 -7.52 21.85
CA ASN A 341 -15.42 -8.20 22.15
C ASN A 341 -16.63 -7.25 21.94
N PRO A 342 -17.88 -7.75 21.99
CA PRO A 342 -19.06 -6.87 21.86
C PRO A 342 -19.15 -5.75 22.91
N GLY A 343 -18.46 -5.89 24.05
CA GLY A 343 -18.34 -4.85 25.08
C GLY A 343 -17.24 -3.82 24.83
N GLY A 344 -16.47 -3.95 23.73
CA GLY A 344 -15.39 -3.03 23.37
C GLY A 344 -14.05 -3.31 24.04
N GLU A 345 -13.89 -4.44 24.74
CA GLU A 345 -12.63 -4.80 25.40
C GLU A 345 -11.77 -5.71 24.52
N PRO A 346 -10.42 -5.58 24.56
CA PRO A 346 -9.53 -6.43 23.78
C PRO A 346 -9.65 -7.91 24.12
N ILE A 347 -9.86 -8.74 23.09
CA ILE A 347 -9.85 -10.20 23.20
C ILE A 347 -8.40 -10.66 23.35
N LYS A 348 -8.17 -11.50 24.36
CA LYS A 348 -6.88 -12.14 24.61
C LYS A 348 -6.98 -13.63 24.30
N ASN A 349 -5.90 -14.20 23.77
CA ASN A 349 -5.78 -15.64 23.58
C ASN A 349 -5.58 -16.36 24.92
N SER A 350 -5.53 -17.70 24.90
CA SER A 350 -5.37 -18.55 26.10
C SER A 350 -4.10 -18.27 26.91
N ALA A 351 -3.11 -17.60 26.33
CA ALA A 351 -1.86 -17.19 26.99
C ALA A 351 -1.91 -15.74 27.53
N GLY A 352 -3.06 -15.07 27.46
CA GLY A 352 -3.22 -13.68 27.89
C GLY A 352 -2.63 -12.65 26.92
N ILE A 353 -2.18 -13.07 25.74
CA ILE A 353 -1.64 -12.19 24.68
C ILE A 353 -2.80 -11.69 23.83
N GLY A 354 -2.76 -10.42 23.40
CA GLY A 354 -3.79 -9.83 22.54
C GLY A 354 -3.96 -10.62 21.23
N LYS A 355 -5.20 -10.71 20.75
CA LYS A 355 -5.50 -11.31 19.44
C LYS A 355 -5.59 -10.20 18.40
N TRP A 356 -4.68 -10.21 17.42
CA TRP A 356 -4.66 -9.22 16.33
C TRP A 356 -5.15 -9.81 15.02
N LYS A 357 -5.94 -9.04 14.28
CA LYS A 357 -6.49 -9.40 12.96
C LYS A 357 -5.42 -9.64 11.89
N ILE A 358 -4.23 -9.07 12.06
CA ILE A 358 -3.10 -9.15 11.12
C ILE A 358 -1.79 -9.29 11.91
N ASP A 359 -0.77 -9.87 11.27
CA ASP A 359 0.61 -9.87 11.76
C ASP A 359 1.14 -8.42 11.80
N VAL A 360 1.37 -7.90 13.01
CA VAL A 360 1.80 -6.51 13.25
C VAL A 360 3.21 -6.29 12.71
N GLU A 361 4.10 -7.26 12.93
CA GLU A 361 5.46 -7.27 12.42
C GLU A 361 5.48 -7.28 10.89
N CYS A 362 4.54 -7.99 10.24
CA CYS A 362 4.41 -7.96 8.78
C CYS A 362 4.20 -6.55 8.23
N VAL A 363 3.36 -5.73 8.89
CA VAL A 363 3.09 -4.37 8.42
C VAL A 363 4.31 -3.48 8.63
N ARG A 364 5.06 -3.67 9.71
CA ARG A 364 6.34 -2.96 9.91
C ARG A 364 7.37 -3.36 8.84
N ASP A 365 7.54 -4.65 8.60
CA ASP A 365 8.48 -5.19 7.62
C ASP A 365 8.11 -4.77 6.18
N LEU A 366 6.82 -4.63 5.88
CA LEU A 366 6.32 -4.03 4.64
C LEU A 366 6.88 -2.61 4.45
N TYR A 367 6.79 -1.78 5.49
CA TYR A 367 7.29 -0.42 5.43
C TYR A 367 8.82 -0.37 5.30
N GLU A 368 9.51 -1.15 6.12
CA GLU A 368 10.98 -1.19 6.20
C GLU A 368 11.62 -1.68 4.90
N ASN A 369 11.12 -2.79 4.34
CA ASN A 369 11.79 -3.48 3.23
C ASN A 369 11.26 -3.10 1.85
N TRP A 370 10.07 -2.51 1.75
CA TRP A 370 9.43 -2.24 0.46
C TRP A 370 9.01 -0.79 0.28
N ILE A 371 8.16 -0.26 1.16
CA ILE A 371 7.62 1.10 0.98
C ILE A 371 8.73 2.15 1.10
N ILE A 372 9.54 2.14 2.17
CA ILE A 372 10.61 3.12 2.37
C ILE A 372 11.66 3.04 1.24
N PRO A 373 12.19 1.84 0.88
CA PRO A 373 13.18 1.73 -0.19
C PRO A 373 12.67 2.20 -1.56
N LEU A 374 11.47 1.78 -1.99
CA LEU A 374 10.90 2.24 -3.27
C LEU A 374 10.65 3.73 -3.28
N THR A 375 10.28 4.28 -2.13
CA THR A 375 10.09 5.72 -2.05
C THR A 375 11.41 6.48 -2.24
N LYS A 376 12.51 6.00 -1.65
CA LYS A 376 13.85 6.56 -1.87
C LYS A 376 14.29 6.43 -3.32
N GLU A 377 13.96 5.32 -3.98
CA GLU A 377 14.22 5.11 -5.42
C GLU A 377 13.51 6.19 -6.25
N VAL A 378 12.22 6.43 -5.99
CA VAL A 378 11.46 7.52 -6.65
C VAL A 378 12.07 8.89 -6.36
N GLU A 379 12.56 9.15 -5.14
CA GLU A 379 13.21 10.42 -4.79
C GLU A 379 14.47 10.66 -5.62
N VAL A 380 15.36 9.66 -5.68
CA VAL A 380 16.63 9.74 -6.41
C VAL A 380 16.38 9.88 -7.90
N GLU A 381 15.50 9.04 -8.46
CA GLU A 381 15.17 9.08 -9.89
C GLU A 381 14.60 10.45 -10.28
N TYR A 382 13.75 11.04 -9.44
CA TYR A 382 13.23 12.39 -9.69
C TYR A 382 14.35 13.45 -9.66
N LEU A 383 15.27 13.36 -8.71
CA LEU A 383 16.38 14.32 -8.59
C LEU A 383 17.32 14.25 -9.79
N LEU A 384 17.61 13.04 -10.29
CA LEU A 384 18.47 12.84 -11.47
C LEU A 384 17.94 13.56 -12.71
N HIS A 385 16.61 13.61 -12.87
CA HIS A 385 15.96 14.29 -13.99
C HIS A 385 15.51 15.72 -13.68
N ARG A 386 15.86 16.26 -12.50
CA ARG A 386 15.35 17.56 -12.04
C ARG A 386 15.90 18.75 -12.83
N LEU A 387 17.07 18.59 -13.45
CA LEU A 387 17.72 19.65 -14.23
C LEU A 387 17.44 19.54 -15.74
N ASP A 388 16.69 18.53 -16.17
CA ASP A 388 16.45 18.26 -17.59
C ASP A 388 15.67 19.41 -18.25
N GLY A 389 16.23 20.00 -19.30
CA GLY A 389 15.58 21.09 -20.04
C GLY A 389 15.76 22.49 -19.43
N LEU A 390 16.52 22.63 -18.33
CA LEU A 390 16.97 23.93 -17.82
C LEU A 390 18.23 24.42 -18.56
N SER A 391 18.32 25.74 -18.74
CA SER A 391 19.51 26.40 -19.27
C SER A 391 20.61 26.53 -18.21
N GLN A 392 21.86 26.74 -18.67
CA GLN A 392 23.00 26.91 -17.75
C GLN A 392 22.82 28.13 -16.83
N ASP A 393 22.23 29.22 -17.34
CA ASP A 393 21.97 30.43 -16.55
C ASP A 393 20.97 30.17 -15.41
N GLU A 394 19.93 29.37 -15.66
CA GLU A 394 18.95 28.97 -14.64
C GLU A 394 19.58 28.05 -13.58
N ILE A 395 20.47 27.14 -13.99
CA ILE A 395 21.20 26.26 -13.06
C ILE A 395 22.13 27.09 -12.16
N ASP A 396 22.84 28.06 -12.74
CA ASP A 396 23.73 28.96 -11.99
C ASP A 396 22.97 29.87 -11.03
N GLU A 397 21.75 30.28 -11.37
CA GLU A 397 20.86 31.02 -10.48
C GLU A 397 20.39 30.14 -9.31
N LEU A 398 20.01 28.89 -9.58
CA LEU A 398 19.64 27.92 -8.54
C LEU A 398 20.80 27.67 -7.57
N MET A 399 22.03 27.51 -8.06
CA MET A 399 23.20 27.34 -7.17
C MET A 399 23.47 28.54 -6.26
N LYS A 400 23.00 29.74 -6.61
CA LYS A 400 23.17 30.97 -5.80
C LYS A 400 22.04 31.17 -4.78
N SER A 401 20.92 30.45 -4.93
CA SER A 401 19.81 30.53 -3.98
C SER A 401 20.15 29.76 -2.70
N HIS A 402 20.07 30.46 -1.56
CA HIS A 402 20.39 29.97 -0.22
C HIS A 402 19.14 29.75 0.63
#